data_AF-H0HVJ0-F1
#
_entry.id   AF-H0HVJ0-F1
#
_cell.length_a   1.000
_cell.length_b   1.000
_cell.length_c   1.000
_cell.angle_alpha   90.00
_cell.angle_beta   90.00
_cell.angle_gamma   90.00
#
_symmetry.space_group_name_H-M   'P 1'
#
loop_
_entity.id
_entity.type
_entity.pdbx_description
1 polymer ?
#
loop_
_entity_poly.entity_id
_entity_poly.type
_entity_poly.pdbx_seq_one_letter_code
_entity_poly.pdbx_strand_id
1 'polypeptide(L)' 'MLELRNVTKTVAGADHIRDVSLTLQHGSLNVLLGPTLSGKTSLMRLMAGV' A
#
# COMPACT_ATOMS: atom_id res chain seq x y z
N MET A 1 13.00 -8.97 -0.90
CA MET A 1 12.44 -8.10 0.15
C MET A 1 11.88 -6.88 -0.56
N LEU A 2 10.58 -6.59 -0.40
CA LEU A 2 9.95 -5.39 -0.96
C LEU A 2 9.77 -4.38 0.17
N GLU A 3 10.16 -3.14 -0.04
CA GLU A 3 10.09 -2.09 0.97
C GLU A 3 9.41 -0.84 0.40
N LEU A 4 8.44 -0.34 1.16
CA LEU A 4 7.76 0.92 0.93
C LEU A 4 8.24 1.88 2.02
N ARG A 5 8.74 3.06 1.63
CA ARG A 5 9.23 4.09 2.55
C ARG A 5 8.49 5.39 2.29
N ASN A 6 7.77 5.89 3.31
CA ASN A 6 7.05 7.16 3.31
C ASN A 6 6.20 7.38 2.06
N VAL A 7 5.47 6.34 1.65
CA VAL A 7 4.72 6.36 0.40
C VAL A 7 3.39 7.08 0.60
N THR A 8 3.15 8.08 -0.25
CA THR A 8 1.85 8.75 -0.38
C THR A 8 1.37 8.59 -1.82
N LYS A 9 0.09 8.24 -2.00
CA LYS A 9 -0.55 8.14 -3.32
C LYS A 9 -1.88 8.88 -3.28
N THR A 10 -1.94 9.95 -4.06
CA THR A 10 -3.13 10.75 -4.28
C THR A 10 -3.78 10.33 -5.59
N VAL A 11 -5.08 10.06 -5.58
CA VAL A 11 -5.89 9.73 -6.76
C VAL A 11 -7.11 10.62 -6.75
N ALA A 12 -7.37 11.31 -7.87
CA ALA A 12 -8.49 12.25 -8.00
C ALA A 12 -8.57 13.30 -6.86
N GLY A 13 -7.42 13.78 -6.38
CA GLY A 13 -7.34 14.77 -5.30
C GLY A 13 -7.55 14.23 -3.89
N ALA A 14 -7.76 12.93 -3.72
CA ALA A 14 -7.86 12.28 -2.41
C ALA A 14 -6.61 11.43 -2.12
N ASP A 15 -6.09 11.51 -0.90
CA ASP A 15 -4.99 10.66 -0.45
C ASP A 15 -5.50 9.25 -0.17
N HIS A 16 -5.21 8.33 -1.08
CA HIS A 16 -5.56 6.91 -0.93
C HIS A 16 -4.55 6.14 -0.09
N ILE A 17 -3.30 6.60 -0.09
CA ILE A 17 -2.22 6.12 0.77
C ILE A 17 -1.56 7.38 1.31
N ARG A 18 -1.36 7.46 2.61
CA ARG A 18 -0.75 8.62 3.27
C ARG A 18 0.34 8.15 4.21
N ASP A 19 1.59 8.50 3.87
CA ASP A 19 2.79 8.23 4.68
C ASP A 19 2.89 6.79 5.19
N VAL A 20 2.76 5.82 4.28
CA VAL A 20 2.86 4.40 4.63
C VAL A 20 4.28 3.91 4.43
N SER A 21 4.83 3.30 5.49
CA SER A 21 6.08 2.54 5.43
C SER A 21 5.82 1.09 5.80
N LEU A 22 6.22 0.16 4.94
CA LEU A 22 5.95 -1.28 5.09
C LEU A 22 7.12 -2.08 4.50
N THR A 23 7.56 -3.11 5.20
CA THR A 23 8.54 -4.08 4.69
C THR A 23 7.89 -5.44 4.53
N LEU A 24 8.00 -6.02 3.35
CA LEU A 24 7.46 -7.33 2.99
C LEU A 24 8.62 -8.31 2.77
N GLN A 25 8.66 -9.34 3.61
CA GLN A 25 9.68 -10.38 3.55
C GLN A 25 9.36 -11.40 2.46
N HIS A 26 10.39 -11.93 1.81
CA HIS A 26 10.18 -13.00 0.82
C HIS A 26 9.67 -14.27 1.51
N GLY A 27 8.78 -15.01 0.85
CA GLY A 27 8.19 -16.23 1.42
C GLY A 27 7.19 -16.00 2.57
N SER A 28 6.77 -14.75 2.83
CA SER A 28 5.77 -14.43 3.84
C SER A 28 4.37 -14.22 3.24
N LEU A 29 3.34 -14.72 3.93
CA LEU A 29 1.94 -14.42 3.62
C LEU A 29 1.53 -13.14 4.37
N ASN A 30 1.27 -12.07 3.61
CA ASN A 30 0.85 -10.79 4.18
C ASN A 30 -0.63 -10.56 3.88
N VAL A 31 -1.39 -10.19 4.91
CA VAL A 31 -2.84 -9.93 4.80
C VAL A 31 -3.10 -8.47 5.15
N LEU A 32 -3.75 -7.74 4.24
CA LEU A 32 -4.18 -6.35 4.47
C LEU A 32 -5.63 -6.34 4.98
N LEU A 33 -5.84 -5.85 6.20
CA LEU A 33 -7.16 -5.72 6.83
C LEU A 33 -7.55 -4.25 6.95
N GLY A 34 -8.85 -3.96 6.89
CA GLY A 34 -9.40 -2.62 7.09
C GLY A 34 -10.73 -2.39 6.35
N PRO A 35 -11.44 -1.29 6.65
CA PRO A 35 -12.74 -0.98 6.03
C PRO A 35 -12.61 -0.72 4.52
N THR A 36 -13.72 -0.78 3.78
CA THR A 36 -13.74 -0.37 2.36
C THR A 36 -13.18 1.06 2.22
N LEU A 37 -12.50 1.33 1.09
CA LEU A 37 -11.82 2.61 0.80
C LEU A 37 -10.60 2.96 1.67
N SER A 38 -10.14 2.09 2.58
CA SER A 38 -8.94 2.34 3.41
C SER A 38 -7.59 2.31 2.67
N GLY A 39 -7.57 2.37 1.34
CA GLY A 39 -6.33 2.37 0.56
C GLY A 39 -5.72 1.00 0.24
N LYS A 40 -6.31 -0.13 0.67
CA LYS A 40 -5.77 -1.49 0.44
C LYS A 40 -5.52 -1.81 -1.04
N THR A 41 -6.52 -1.60 -1.89
CA THR A 41 -6.40 -1.85 -3.34
C THR A 41 -5.38 -0.91 -3.98
N SER A 42 -5.32 0.35 -3.54
CA SER A 42 -4.32 1.32 -3.99
C SER A 42 -2.91 0.87 -3.62
N LEU A 43 -2.71 0.37 -2.40
CA LEU A 43 -1.43 -0.15 -1.92
C LEU A 43 -1.02 -1.40 -2.69
N MET A 44 -1.96 -2.31 -2.96
CA MET A 44 -1.70 -3.49 -3.78
C MET A 44 -1.27 -3.14 -5.22
N ARG A 45 -1.94 -2.17 -5.85
CA ARG A 45 -1.54 -1.71 -7.20
C ARG A 45 -0.14 -1.09 -7.19
N LEU A 46 0.16 -0.29 -6.17
CA LEU A 46 1.48 0.32 -6.00
C LEU A 46 2.56 -0.75 -5.80
N MET A 47 2.30 -1.80 -5.02
CA MET A 47 3.22 -2.93 -4.85
C MET A 47 3.39 -3.77 -6.13
N ALA A 48 2.37 -3.82 -7.00
CA ALA A 48 2.41 -4.53 -8.28
C ALA A 48 3.07 -3.70 -9.40
N GLY A 49 3.42 -2.43 -9.15
CA GLY A 49 3.99 -1.54 -10.17
C GLY A 49 2.99 -1.02 -11.21
N VAL A 50 1.69 -0.91 -10.85
CA VAL A 50 0.59 -0.49 -11.73
C VAL A 50 -0.09 0.80 -11.25
#